data_AF-A0A2E7M8B3-F1
#
_entry.id   AF-A0A2E7M8B3-F1
#
_cell.length_a   1.000
_cell.length_b   1.000
_cell.length_c   1.000
_cell.angle_alpha   90.00
_cell.angle_beta   90.00
_cell.angle_gamma   90.00
#
_symmetry.space_group_name_H-M   'P 1'
#
loop_
_entity.id
_entity.type
_entity.pdbx_description
1 polymer ?
#
loop_
_entity_poly.entity_id
_entity_poly.type
_entity_poly.pdbx_seq_one_letter_code
_entity_poly.pdbx_strand_id
1 'polypeptide(L)'
;MTGAPVFKERVERANSARAEAEPVQDWLESLSFQESSLKYIEPAPSRPSAALGLVTAVRARGRGIIILSGPSSCGKGAIASALRKTLQLPREDHISMGDALRSTVERARSDAEFRERLGETFNIWPEHLIFDPDHNDASVVTKARSYEVELLDRFGTEPSQLDWLEYCVTAGLLVPDAWSEHIIEGVIAERASQHEAVIILDGYPRTEAAARHVLALSERLHIPIIKVIHLSVSKTEMQNRALGRQRSDDTPEMLERRYQFYIDHVQPSVELLKANLGSKSVSLIDAHQPEYRNDGSLDLDQSVRNVANRVLMALGVSRHILEALGEQPTPG
;
A
#
# COMPACT_ATOMS: atom_id res chain seq x y z
N MET A 1 -47.05 6.40 11.80
CA MET A 1 -46.55 5.72 13.02
C MET A 1 -46.58 4.24 12.67
N THR A 2 -45.51 3.48 12.53
CA THR A 2 -44.27 3.30 13.32
C THR A 2 -43.29 2.49 12.47
N GLY A 3 -42.01 2.87 12.39
CA GLY A 3 -41.02 2.13 11.60
C GLY A 3 -39.58 2.64 11.72
N ALA A 4 -39.15 3.05 12.92
CA ALA A 4 -37.84 3.68 13.12
C ALA A 4 -37.06 3.40 14.44
N PRO A 5 -37.26 2.32 15.24
CA PRO A 5 -36.37 2.08 16.38
C PRO A 5 -35.23 1.06 16.13
N VAL A 6 -35.35 0.12 15.18
CA VAL A 6 -34.45 -1.05 15.13
C VAL A 6 -33.04 -0.74 14.58
N PHE A 7 -32.89 0.23 13.68
CA PHE A 7 -31.59 0.55 13.09
C PHE A 7 -30.70 1.37 14.05
N LYS A 8 -31.32 2.22 14.89
CA LYS A 8 -30.61 3.09 15.82
C LYS A 8 -30.04 2.31 17.01
N GLU A 9 -30.79 1.34 17.54
CA GLU A 9 -30.30 0.42 18.58
C GLU A 9 -29.14 -0.47 18.11
N ARG A 10 -29.11 -0.86 16.83
CA ARG A 10 -28.07 -1.74 16.28
C ARG A 10 -26.74 -1.00 16.07
N VAL A 11 -26.80 0.28 15.69
CA VAL A 11 -25.64 1.18 15.59
C VAL A 11 -25.13 1.59 16.99
N GLU A 12 -26.02 1.82 17.96
CA GLU A 12 -25.64 2.16 19.33
C GLU A 12 -25.04 0.97 20.10
N ARG A 13 -25.50 -0.27 19.84
CA ARG A 13 -24.86 -1.49 20.36
C ARG A 13 -23.51 -1.77 19.71
N ALA A 14 -23.36 -1.54 18.41
CA ALA A 14 -22.07 -1.68 17.72
C ALA A 14 -21.04 -0.64 18.19
N ASN A 15 -21.48 0.59 18.49
CA ASN A 15 -20.62 1.63 19.06
C ASN A 15 -20.30 1.40 20.55
N SER A 16 -21.20 0.79 21.31
CA SER A 16 -20.94 0.45 22.73
C SER A 16 -20.05 -0.78 22.87
N ALA A 17 -20.14 -1.78 21.98
CA ALA A 17 -19.24 -2.93 21.95
C ALA A 17 -17.82 -2.58 21.46
N ARG A 18 -17.67 -1.55 20.59
CA ARG A 18 -16.36 -1.01 20.17
C ARG A 18 -15.62 -0.23 21.27
N ALA A 19 -16.30 0.14 22.36
CA ALA A 19 -15.70 0.86 23.48
C ALA A 19 -14.99 -0.06 24.49
N GLU A 20 -15.19 -1.38 24.39
CA GLU A 20 -14.58 -2.39 25.27
C GLU A 20 -13.70 -3.40 24.52
N ALA A 21 -13.46 -3.20 23.22
CA ALA A 21 -12.45 -3.97 22.50
C ALA A 21 -11.06 -3.53 23.00
N GLU A 22 -10.32 -4.46 23.59
CA GLU A 22 -8.92 -4.26 23.91
C GLU A 22 -8.20 -3.67 22.68
N PRO A 23 -7.45 -2.59 22.87
CA PRO A 23 -6.96 -1.82 21.75
C PRO A 23 -5.97 -2.64 20.94
N VAL A 24 -5.93 -2.38 19.63
CA VAL A 24 -4.89 -2.82 18.66
C VAL A 24 -3.44 -2.59 19.16
N GLN A 25 -3.26 -1.89 20.30
CA GLN A 25 -2.03 -1.65 21.04
C GLN A 25 -1.18 -2.91 21.32
N ASP A 26 -1.76 -4.05 21.71
CA ASP A 26 -0.97 -5.27 22.02
C ASP A 26 -0.20 -5.81 20.80
N TRP A 27 -0.63 -5.48 19.57
CA TRP A 27 0.05 -5.85 18.34
C TRP A 27 1.22 -4.90 17.98
N LEU A 28 1.20 -3.65 18.46
CA LEU A 28 2.25 -2.64 18.22
C LEU A 28 3.32 -2.54 19.31
N GLU A 29 3.08 -3.09 20.51
CA GLU A 29 3.98 -2.91 21.67
C GLU A 29 5.38 -3.52 21.51
N SER A 30 5.63 -4.33 20.47
CA SER A 30 6.99 -4.77 20.13
C SER A 30 7.89 -3.67 19.52
N LEU A 31 7.38 -2.46 19.27
CA LEU A 31 8.04 -1.41 18.50
C LEU A 31 7.76 0.02 19.01
N SER A 32 8.25 0.41 20.20
CA SER A 32 8.19 1.84 20.59
C SER A 32 9.34 2.31 21.47
N PHE A 33 9.81 3.56 21.28
CA PHE A 33 10.36 4.43 22.34
C PHE A 33 10.27 5.95 22.00
N GLN A 34 9.63 6.65 22.96
CA GLN A 34 9.72 8.01 23.51
C GLN A 34 9.84 9.33 22.69
N GLU A 35 9.04 10.29 23.18
CA GLU A 35 8.69 11.64 22.71
C GLU A 35 9.81 12.70 22.81
N SER A 36 9.74 13.74 21.96
CA SER A 36 9.75 15.15 22.43
C SER A 36 9.58 16.18 21.29
N SER A 37 8.58 17.06 21.50
CA SER A 37 8.38 18.45 21.03
C SER A 37 9.04 19.03 19.76
N LEU A 38 8.16 19.39 18.81
CA LEU A 38 7.98 20.69 18.10
C LEU A 38 9.03 21.28 17.12
N LYS A 39 8.47 21.72 15.96
CA LYS A 39 8.79 22.84 15.03
C LYS A 39 9.55 22.56 13.72
N TYR A 40 8.93 23.05 12.65
CA TYR A 40 9.46 23.48 11.33
C TYR A 40 10.38 22.51 10.56
N ILE A 41 10.30 22.52 9.23
CA ILE A 41 11.30 21.88 8.37
C ILE A 41 12.56 22.76 8.45
N GLU A 42 13.49 22.42 9.35
CA GLU A 42 14.84 22.96 9.37
C GLU A 42 15.85 21.89 8.95
N PRO A 43 16.95 22.26 8.28
CA PRO A 43 18.14 21.41 8.23
C PRO A 43 18.60 21.12 9.67
N ALA A 44 18.94 19.87 9.97
CA ALA A 44 19.33 19.44 11.32
C ALA A 44 20.47 20.31 11.90
N PRO A 45 20.47 20.63 13.22
CA PRO A 45 21.47 21.50 13.81
C PRO A 45 22.86 20.86 13.75
N SER A 46 23.73 21.50 12.96
CA SER A 46 25.14 21.18 12.85
C SER A 46 25.89 21.49 14.16
N ARG A 47 26.66 20.51 14.65
CA ARG A 47 27.88 20.77 15.46
C ARG A 47 29.10 20.19 14.73
N PRO A 48 30.28 20.80 14.89
CA PRO A 48 30.96 21.45 13.78
C PRO A 48 31.91 20.51 13.04
N SER A 49 31.51 20.11 11.84
CA SER A 49 32.43 20.03 10.69
C SER A 49 31.99 21.09 9.69
N ALA A 50 32.07 22.35 10.12
CA ALA A 50 31.89 23.50 9.25
C ALA A 50 33.13 23.63 8.37
N ALA A 51 33.15 22.92 7.24
CA ALA A 51 34.10 23.20 6.16
C ALA A 51 33.50 23.04 4.76
N LEU A 52 32.44 22.24 4.58
CA LEU A 52 31.71 22.10 3.30
C LEU A 52 30.23 21.90 3.65
N GLY A 53 29.32 22.74 3.16
CA GLY A 53 27.87 22.64 3.42
C GLY A 53 27.22 21.40 2.79
N LEU A 54 27.64 20.21 3.20
CA LEU A 54 27.18 18.92 2.73
C LEU A 54 25.85 18.58 3.40
N VAL A 55 24.81 18.40 2.60
CA VAL A 55 23.54 17.85 3.08
C VAL A 55 23.74 16.35 3.31
N THR A 56 23.68 15.92 4.57
CA THR A 56 23.92 14.52 4.96
C THR A 56 22.64 13.70 5.11
N ALA A 57 21.48 14.36 5.20
CA ALA A 57 20.21 13.72 5.44
C ALA A 57 19.03 14.58 4.98
N VAL A 58 17.95 13.90 4.56
CA VAL A 58 16.62 14.49 4.38
C VAL A 58 15.66 13.74 5.30
N ARG A 59 14.74 14.46 5.93
CA ARG A 59 13.69 13.87 6.76
C ARG A 59 12.35 14.50 6.40
N ALA A 60 11.34 13.69 6.17
CA ALA A 60 9.97 14.19 6.07
C ALA A 60 9.43 14.51 7.48
N ARG A 61 8.69 15.60 7.61
CA ARG A 61 8.00 16.01 8.84
C ARG A 61 6.53 16.29 8.55
N GLY A 62 5.70 16.23 9.59
CA GLY A 62 4.27 16.50 9.50
C GLY A 62 3.44 15.25 9.19
N ARG A 63 2.28 15.45 8.58
CA ARG A 63 1.27 14.43 8.35
C ARG A 63 0.84 14.43 6.89
N GLY A 64 0.78 13.26 6.27
CA GLY A 64 0.28 13.13 4.92
C GLY A 64 0.43 11.74 4.33
N ILE A 65 -0.31 11.48 3.26
CA ILE A 65 -0.29 10.24 2.52
C ILE A 65 0.37 10.47 1.16
N ILE A 66 1.38 9.65 0.85
CA ILE A 66 2.00 9.50 -0.46
C ILE A 66 1.49 8.19 -1.06
N ILE A 67 0.78 8.27 -2.19
CA ILE A 67 0.27 7.10 -2.91
C ILE A 67 1.25 6.74 -4.02
N LEU A 68 1.69 5.48 -4.08
CA LEU A 68 2.43 4.92 -5.21
C LEU A 68 1.51 4.03 -6.05
N SER A 69 1.23 4.48 -7.26
CA SER A 69 0.42 3.77 -8.26
C SER A 69 1.25 3.43 -9.51
N GLY A 70 0.71 2.57 -10.37
CA GLY A 70 1.36 2.08 -11.58
C GLY A 70 1.10 0.60 -11.82
N PRO A 71 1.45 0.06 -13.01
CA PRO A 71 1.17 -1.33 -13.35
C PRO A 71 1.95 -2.30 -12.45
N SER A 72 1.61 -3.59 -12.50
CA SER A 72 2.43 -4.61 -11.85
C SER A 72 3.87 -4.56 -12.37
N SER A 73 4.84 -4.91 -11.54
CA SER A 73 6.26 -4.99 -11.91
C SER A 73 6.93 -3.67 -12.36
N CYS A 74 6.30 -2.50 -12.16
CA CYS A 74 6.96 -1.21 -12.42
C CYS A 74 7.98 -0.77 -11.34
N GLY A 75 8.11 -1.53 -10.25
CA GLY A 75 9.12 -1.27 -9.20
C GLY A 75 8.62 -0.50 -7.97
N LYS A 76 7.31 -0.33 -7.76
CA LYS A 76 6.74 0.42 -6.63
C LYS A 76 7.40 0.11 -5.28
N GLY A 77 7.54 -1.16 -4.90
CA GLY A 77 8.15 -1.54 -3.61
C GLY A 77 9.62 -1.12 -3.47
N ALA A 78 10.40 -1.15 -4.56
CA ALA A 78 11.77 -0.64 -4.55
C ALA A 78 11.80 0.88 -4.36
N ILE A 79 10.89 1.59 -5.04
CA ILE A 79 10.72 3.04 -4.91
C ILE A 79 10.22 3.43 -3.51
N ALA A 80 9.25 2.70 -2.95
CA ALA A 80 8.77 2.90 -1.59
C ALA A 80 9.90 2.74 -0.57
N SER A 81 10.71 1.68 -0.71
CA SER A 81 11.87 1.43 0.14
C SER A 81 12.91 2.54 0.02
N ALA A 82 13.20 3.02 -1.20
CA ALA A 82 14.12 4.13 -1.43
C ALA A 82 13.60 5.43 -0.81
N LEU A 83 12.33 5.78 -1.03
CA LEU A 83 11.67 6.94 -0.43
C LEU A 83 11.72 6.88 1.09
N ARG A 84 11.34 5.75 1.67
CA ARG A 84 11.35 5.54 3.12
C ARG A 84 12.75 5.78 3.70
N LYS A 85 13.80 5.21 3.08
CA LYS A 85 15.19 5.41 3.50
C LYS A 85 15.61 6.88 3.38
N THR A 86 15.39 7.51 2.22
CA THR A 86 15.83 8.89 1.97
C THR A 86 15.06 9.92 2.78
N LEU A 87 13.79 9.67 3.08
CA LEU A 87 12.94 10.55 3.90
C LEU A 87 12.98 10.20 5.40
N GLN A 88 13.77 9.20 5.79
CA GLN A 88 13.91 8.68 7.16
C GLN A 88 12.56 8.33 7.81
N LEU A 89 11.69 7.69 7.04
CA LEU A 89 10.40 7.25 7.53
C LEU A 89 10.54 5.94 8.33
N PRO A 90 9.79 5.78 9.43
CA PRO A 90 9.62 4.51 10.11
C PRO A 90 9.21 3.38 9.15
N ARG A 91 9.46 2.12 9.51
CA ARG A 91 9.11 0.97 8.64
C ARG A 91 7.60 0.83 8.52
N GLU A 92 6.93 1.07 9.62
CA GLU A 92 5.50 1.00 9.83
C GLU A 92 4.70 2.08 9.07
N ASP A 93 5.36 3.14 8.59
CA ASP A 93 4.79 4.16 7.72
C ASP A 93 4.76 3.75 6.24
N HIS A 94 5.43 2.66 5.86
CA HIS A 94 5.31 2.06 4.52
C HIS A 94 4.27 0.93 4.55
N ILE A 95 3.09 1.21 4.00
CA ILE A 95 1.98 0.25 3.93
C ILE A 95 1.96 -0.35 2.53
N SER A 96 2.49 -1.57 2.40
CA SER A 96 2.40 -2.37 1.17
C SER A 96 1.17 -3.28 1.25
N MET A 97 0.18 -3.02 0.39
CA MET A 97 -1.04 -3.84 0.37
C MET A 97 -0.72 -5.31 0.07
N GLY A 98 0.27 -5.56 -0.79
CA GLY A 98 0.68 -6.92 -1.12
C GLY A 98 1.30 -7.65 0.07
N ASP A 99 2.12 -6.97 0.87
CA ASP A 99 2.73 -7.57 2.06
C ASP A 99 1.71 -7.75 3.18
N ALA A 100 0.81 -6.79 3.38
CA ALA A 100 -0.28 -6.89 4.34
C ALA A 100 -1.17 -8.11 4.08
N LEU A 101 -1.58 -8.33 2.82
CA LEU A 101 -2.39 -9.49 2.45
C LEU A 101 -1.62 -10.82 2.62
N ARG A 102 -0.35 -10.89 2.21
CA ARG A 102 0.48 -12.09 2.39
C ARG A 102 0.66 -12.44 3.86
N SER A 103 1.01 -11.45 4.68
CA SER A 103 1.19 -11.63 6.13
C SER A 103 -0.12 -12.05 6.80
N THR A 104 -1.25 -11.48 6.37
CA THR A 104 -2.59 -11.87 6.88
C THR A 104 -2.86 -13.36 6.62
N VAL A 105 -2.65 -13.84 5.39
CA VAL A 105 -2.85 -15.25 5.03
C VAL A 105 -1.88 -16.16 5.81
N GLU A 106 -0.59 -15.80 5.87
CA GLU A 106 0.43 -16.59 6.56
C GLU A 106 0.14 -16.73 8.06
N ARG A 107 -0.26 -15.64 8.71
CA ARG A 107 -0.63 -15.64 10.13
C ARG A 107 -1.91 -16.44 10.37
N ALA A 108 -2.94 -16.26 9.54
CA ALA A 108 -4.21 -16.98 9.67
C ALA A 108 -4.06 -18.51 9.61
N ARG A 109 -3.04 -19.01 8.91
CA ARG A 109 -2.70 -20.45 8.85
C ARG A 109 -2.13 -20.99 10.15
N SER A 110 -1.43 -20.18 10.93
CA SER A 110 -0.65 -20.62 12.10
C SER A 110 -1.20 -20.14 13.45
N ASP A 111 -2.06 -19.12 13.46
CA ASP A 111 -2.58 -18.46 14.65
C ASP A 111 -4.12 -18.52 14.64
N ALA A 112 -4.69 -19.40 15.46
CA ALA A 112 -6.14 -19.63 15.53
C ALA A 112 -6.88 -18.43 16.13
N GLU A 113 -6.30 -17.78 17.15
CA GLU A 113 -6.88 -16.59 17.79
C GLU A 113 -6.89 -15.41 16.82
N PHE A 114 -5.83 -15.23 16.03
CA PHE A 114 -5.85 -14.26 14.95
C PHE A 114 -6.93 -14.56 13.91
N ARG A 115 -7.17 -15.83 13.60
CA ARG A 115 -8.21 -16.24 12.66
C ARG A 115 -9.61 -15.84 13.13
N GLU A 116 -9.90 -16.01 14.41
CA GLU A 116 -11.16 -15.57 15.03
C GLU A 116 -11.31 -14.04 14.97
N ARG A 117 -10.22 -13.30 15.20
CA ARG A 117 -10.20 -11.83 15.13
C ARG A 117 -10.31 -11.24 13.71
N LEU A 118 -10.10 -12.03 12.66
CA LEU A 118 -10.21 -11.54 11.27
C LEU A 118 -11.62 -11.03 10.95
N GLY A 119 -12.65 -11.71 11.45
CA GLY A 119 -14.05 -11.33 11.24
C GLY A 119 -14.35 -9.98 11.86
N GLU A 120 -13.94 -9.78 13.11
CA GLU A 120 -14.17 -8.54 13.85
C GLU A 120 -13.38 -7.35 13.28
N THR A 121 -12.14 -7.59 12.84
CA THR A 121 -11.23 -6.53 12.42
C THR A 121 -11.38 -6.17 10.94
N PHE A 122 -11.53 -7.17 10.08
CA PHE A 122 -11.49 -7.00 8.62
C PHE A 122 -12.75 -7.48 7.90
N ASN A 123 -13.73 -8.01 8.63
CA ASN A 123 -14.92 -8.63 8.06
C ASN A 123 -14.58 -9.78 7.10
N ILE A 124 -13.58 -10.57 7.48
CA ILE A 124 -13.17 -11.80 6.79
C ILE A 124 -13.38 -12.94 7.76
N TRP A 125 -14.45 -13.70 7.58
CA TRP A 125 -14.89 -14.74 8.49
C TRP A 125 -14.50 -16.11 7.92
N PRO A 126 -13.55 -16.83 8.54
CA PRO A 126 -13.09 -18.16 8.08
C PRO A 126 -14.21 -19.21 7.96
N GLU A 127 -15.29 -19.04 8.71
CA GLU A 127 -16.46 -19.90 8.72
C GLU A 127 -17.48 -19.58 7.62
N HIS A 128 -17.41 -18.38 7.00
CA HIS A 128 -18.30 -18.01 5.92
C HIS A 128 -17.81 -18.60 4.60
N LEU A 129 -18.68 -19.35 3.93
CA LEU A 129 -18.40 -19.92 2.62
C LEU A 129 -18.36 -18.82 1.56
N ILE A 130 -17.40 -18.86 0.63
CA ILE A 130 -17.25 -17.81 -0.39
C ILE A 130 -18.41 -17.79 -1.39
N PHE A 131 -19.06 -18.94 -1.60
CA PHE A 131 -20.18 -19.05 -2.54
C PHE A 131 -21.55 -18.72 -1.93
N ASP A 132 -21.60 -18.41 -0.64
CA ASP A 132 -22.84 -18.08 0.05
C ASP A 132 -23.23 -16.61 -0.20
N PRO A 133 -24.38 -16.35 -0.87
CA PRO A 133 -24.83 -14.99 -1.17
C PRO A 133 -25.33 -14.24 0.08
N ASP A 134 -25.60 -14.90 1.20
CA ASP A 134 -26.02 -14.23 2.43
C ASP A 134 -24.87 -13.51 3.13
N HIS A 135 -23.62 -13.94 2.88
CA HIS A 135 -22.41 -13.43 3.51
C HIS A 135 -21.48 -12.68 2.56
N ASN A 136 -21.74 -12.69 1.25
CA ASN A 136 -20.85 -12.13 0.24
C ASN A 136 -21.62 -11.35 -0.83
N ASP A 137 -21.03 -10.23 -1.28
CA ASP A 137 -21.59 -9.48 -2.41
C ASP A 137 -21.69 -10.33 -3.67
N ALA A 138 -22.75 -10.12 -4.46
CA ALA A 138 -22.99 -10.88 -5.69
C ALA A 138 -21.81 -10.84 -6.68
N SER A 139 -21.08 -9.73 -6.74
CA SER A 139 -19.88 -9.59 -7.58
C SER A 139 -18.71 -10.46 -7.09
N VAL A 140 -18.55 -10.60 -5.77
CA VAL A 140 -17.55 -11.47 -5.14
C VAL A 140 -17.90 -12.93 -5.41
N VAL A 141 -19.16 -13.32 -5.16
CA VAL A 141 -19.63 -14.69 -5.45
C VAL A 141 -19.44 -15.05 -6.91
N THR A 142 -19.84 -14.15 -7.83
CA THR A 142 -19.70 -14.36 -9.28
C THR A 142 -18.24 -14.55 -9.68
N LYS A 143 -17.33 -13.73 -9.13
CA LYS A 143 -15.91 -13.82 -9.39
C LYS A 143 -15.30 -15.10 -8.80
N ALA A 144 -15.66 -15.48 -7.58
CA ALA A 144 -15.19 -16.72 -6.99
C ALA A 144 -15.66 -17.93 -7.81
N ARG A 145 -16.92 -17.93 -8.28
CA ARG A 145 -17.48 -18.98 -9.14
C ARG A 145 -16.75 -19.13 -10.47
N SER A 146 -16.15 -18.07 -11.02
CA SER A 146 -15.33 -18.20 -12.24
C SER A 146 -14.01 -18.97 -12.02
N TYR A 147 -13.63 -19.23 -10.76
CA TYR A 147 -12.49 -20.06 -10.36
C TYR A 147 -12.93 -21.27 -9.52
N GLU A 148 -14.19 -21.71 -9.66
CA GLU A 148 -14.76 -22.77 -8.82
C GLU A 148 -13.95 -24.07 -8.93
N VAL A 149 -13.53 -24.46 -10.13
CA VAL A 149 -12.74 -25.69 -10.33
C VAL A 149 -11.44 -25.63 -9.53
N GLU A 150 -10.70 -24.52 -9.63
CA GLU A 150 -9.42 -24.33 -8.95
C GLU A 150 -9.57 -24.20 -7.42
N LEU A 151 -10.65 -23.57 -6.96
CA LEU A 151 -10.95 -23.45 -5.54
C LEU A 151 -11.30 -24.81 -4.93
N LEU A 152 -12.14 -25.59 -5.61
CA LEU A 152 -12.55 -26.91 -5.15
C LEU A 152 -11.38 -27.90 -5.15
N ASP A 153 -10.51 -27.86 -6.17
CA ASP A 153 -9.30 -28.68 -6.25
C ASP A 153 -8.34 -28.39 -5.09
N ARG A 154 -8.19 -27.12 -4.72
CA ARG A 154 -7.20 -26.71 -3.71
C ARG A 154 -7.70 -26.74 -2.27
N PHE A 155 -8.96 -26.38 -2.03
CA PHE A 155 -9.51 -26.15 -0.68
C PHE A 155 -10.65 -27.11 -0.32
N GLY A 156 -11.06 -27.99 -1.23
CA GLY A 156 -12.15 -28.93 -1.01
C GLY A 156 -13.53 -28.35 -1.33
N THR A 157 -14.59 -29.03 -0.87
CA THR A 157 -15.96 -28.79 -1.36
C THR A 157 -16.61 -27.48 -0.92
N GLU A 158 -16.11 -26.87 0.15
CA GLU A 158 -16.73 -25.70 0.79
C GLU A 158 -15.67 -24.62 1.08
N PRO A 159 -15.12 -23.96 0.04
CA PRO A 159 -14.11 -22.93 0.23
C PRO A 159 -14.68 -21.74 1.00
N SER A 160 -13.92 -21.25 1.98
CA SER A 160 -14.25 -20.11 2.83
C SER A 160 -13.83 -18.76 2.23
N GLN A 161 -14.22 -17.66 2.90
CA GLN A 161 -13.66 -16.33 2.63
C GLN A 161 -12.13 -16.30 2.79
N LEU A 162 -11.58 -17.01 3.78
CA LEU A 162 -10.14 -17.08 3.99
C LEU A 162 -9.43 -17.84 2.86
N ASP A 163 -10.05 -18.92 2.36
CA ASP A 163 -9.53 -19.66 1.20
C ASP A 163 -9.55 -18.81 -0.07
N TRP A 164 -10.61 -18.01 -0.27
CA TRP A 164 -10.67 -17.05 -1.37
C TRP A 164 -9.62 -15.95 -1.26
N LEU A 165 -9.39 -15.42 -0.06
CA LEU A 165 -8.31 -14.47 0.22
C LEU A 165 -6.95 -15.09 -0.16
N GLU A 166 -6.68 -16.29 0.33
CA GLU A 166 -5.46 -17.03 0.03
C GLU A 166 -5.29 -17.27 -1.48
N TYR A 167 -6.36 -17.68 -2.15
CA TYR A 167 -6.36 -17.88 -3.59
C TYR A 167 -6.05 -16.58 -4.34
N CYS A 168 -6.70 -15.47 -3.97
CA CYS A 168 -6.45 -14.18 -4.57
C CYS A 168 -5.00 -13.72 -4.41
N VAL A 169 -4.42 -13.90 -3.22
CA VAL A 169 -3.02 -13.54 -2.96
C VAL A 169 -2.05 -14.39 -3.79
N THR A 170 -2.30 -15.70 -3.87
CA THR A 170 -1.39 -16.63 -4.55
C THR A 170 -1.54 -16.62 -6.07
N ALA A 171 -2.75 -16.42 -6.60
CA ALA A 171 -3.02 -16.25 -8.02
C ALA A 171 -2.82 -14.79 -8.49
N GLY A 172 -2.49 -13.87 -7.59
CA GLY A 172 -2.31 -12.45 -7.90
C GLY A 172 -3.57 -11.76 -8.41
N LEU A 173 -4.73 -12.19 -7.95
CA LEU A 173 -6.02 -11.56 -8.19
C LEU A 173 -6.26 -10.43 -7.19
N LEU A 174 -7.12 -9.48 -7.55
CA LEU A 174 -7.64 -8.53 -6.57
C LEU A 174 -8.58 -9.22 -5.59
N VAL A 175 -8.33 -8.97 -4.30
CA VAL A 175 -9.28 -9.18 -3.21
C VAL A 175 -10.49 -8.25 -3.37
N PRO A 176 -11.65 -8.59 -2.78
CA PRO A 176 -12.78 -7.67 -2.66
C PRO A 176 -12.36 -6.31 -2.09
N ASP A 177 -12.90 -5.23 -2.66
CA ASP A 177 -12.54 -3.86 -2.25
C ASP A 177 -12.81 -3.67 -0.74
N ALA A 178 -13.97 -4.12 -0.23
CA ALA A 178 -14.33 -4.06 1.19
C ALA A 178 -13.25 -4.63 2.13
N TRP A 179 -12.61 -5.74 1.77
CA TRP A 179 -11.54 -6.33 2.58
C TRP A 179 -10.29 -5.44 2.57
N SER A 180 -9.91 -4.92 1.41
CA SER A 180 -8.79 -4.00 1.31
C SER A 180 -9.05 -2.66 2.01
N GLU A 181 -10.29 -2.18 1.97
CA GLU A 181 -10.73 -0.96 2.64
C GLU A 181 -10.60 -1.09 4.16
N HIS A 182 -11.11 -2.17 4.77
CA HIS A 182 -10.97 -2.41 6.21
C HIS A 182 -9.50 -2.54 6.65
N ILE A 183 -8.68 -3.26 5.88
CA ILE A 183 -7.24 -3.39 6.17
C ILE A 183 -6.57 -2.02 6.16
N ILE A 184 -6.81 -1.22 5.11
CA ILE A 184 -6.21 0.10 4.97
C ILE A 184 -6.72 1.08 6.03
N GLU A 185 -8.01 1.04 6.37
CA GLU A 185 -8.58 1.86 7.43
C GLU A 185 -7.91 1.61 8.77
N GLY A 186 -7.80 0.34 9.20
CA GLY A 186 -7.18 -0.01 10.48
C GLY A 186 -5.74 0.51 10.58
N VAL A 187 -4.94 0.29 9.54
CA VAL A 187 -3.53 0.69 9.53
C VAL A 187 -3.38 2.22 9.44
N ILE A 188 -4.15 2.92 8.60
CA ILE A 188 -4.05 4.38 8.49
C ILE A 188 -4.58 5.08 9.74
N ALA A 189 -5.68 4.61 10.34
CA ALA A 189 -6.27 5.23 11.53
C ALA A 189 -5.30 5.22 12.72
N GLU A 190 -4.62 4.10 12.94
CA GLU A 190 -3.57 3.97 13.95
C GLU A 190 -2.43 4.96 13.69
N ARG A 191 -1.91 5.02 12.46
CA ARG A 191 -0.81 5.92 12.09
C ARG A 191 -1.22 7.38 12.16
N ALA A 192 -2.43 7.72 11.74
CA ALA A 192 -2.98 9.06 11.80
C ALA A 192 -3.19 9.55 13.25
N SER A 193 -3.15 8.67 14.26
CA SER A 193 -3.14 9.11 15.66
C SER A 193 -1.79 9.72 16.08
N GLN A 194 -0.70 9.44 15.34
CA GLN A 194 0.64 9.92 15.64
C GLN A 194 0.85 11.40 15.28
N HIS A 195 1.81 12.05 15.95
CA HIS A 195 2.15 13.46 15.70
C HIS A 195 2.84 13.67 14.35
N GLU A 196 3.75 12.77 13.95
CA GLU A 196 4.35 12.70 12.62
C GLU A 196 3.91 11.40 11.96
N ALA A 197 3.26 11.50 10.80
CA ALA A 197 2.73 10.34 10.07
C ALA A 197 2.76 10.64 8.58
N VAL A 198 3.92 10.41 7.96
CA VAL A 198 4.05 10.49 6.49
C VAL A 198 4.00 9.08 5.95
N ILE A 199 2.81 8.69 5.51
CA ILE A 199 2.49 7.32 5.13
C ILE A 199 2.74 7.13 3.64
N ILE A 200 3.45 6.07 3.26
CA ILE A 200 3.54 5.61 1.88
C ILE A 200 2.56 4.46 1.68
N LEU A 201 1.52 4.69 0.88
CA LEU A 201 0.62 3.64 0.40
C LEU A 201 1.17 3.04 -0.89
N ASP A 202 1.67 1.81 -0.82
CA ASP A 202 2.18 1.06 -1.96
C ASP A 202 1.16 0.03 -2.44
N GLY A 203 0.60 0.29 -3.63
CA GLY A 203 -0.27 -0.65 -4.31
C GLY A 203 -1.74 -0.57 -3.92
N TYR A 204 -2.17 0.51 -3.26
CA TYR A 204 -3.56 0.90 -3.01
C TYR A 204 -3.72 2.41 -3.25
N PRO A 205 -4.78 2.90 -3.91
CA PRO A 205 -5.92 2.18 -4.46
C PRO A 205 -5.65 1.56 -5.85
N ARG A 206 -6.41 0.51 -6.21
CA ARG A 206 -6.35 -0.15 -7.54
C ARG A 206 -7.65 -0.11 -8.34
N THR A 207 -8.72 0.39 -7.73
CA THR A 207 -10.05 0.57 -8.32
C THR A 207 -10.56 1.97 -7.99
N GLU A 208 -11.58 2.45 -8.71
CA GLU A 208 -12.21 3.73 -8.39
C GLU A 208 -12.91 3.72 -7.02
N ALA A 209 -13.50 2.59 -6.61
CA ALA A 209 -14.12 2.45 -5.30
C ALA A 209 -13.08 2.62 -4.18
N ALA A 210 -11.95 1.91 -4.28
CA ALA A 210 -10.83 2.08 -3.37
C ALA A 210 -10.27 3.53 -3.37
N ALA A 211 -10.27 4.21 -4.52
CA ALA A 211 -9.84 5.60 -4.61
C ALA A 211 -10.83 6.56 -3.92
N ARG A 212 -12.14 6.34 -4.02
CA ARG A 212 -13.14 7.08 -3.25
C ARG A 212 -12.99 6.82 -1.75
N HIS A 213 -12.73 5.57 -1.37
CA HIS A 213 -12.49 5.19 0.02
C HIS A 213 -11.29 5.92 0.61
N VAL A 214 -10.11 5.91 -0.05
CA VAL A 214 -8.93 6.60 0.49
C VAL A 214 -9.11 8.12 0.60
N LEU A 215 -9.86 8.74 -0.33
CA LEU A 215 -10.22 10.16 -0.26
C LEU A 215 -11.09 10.44 0.98
N ALA A 216 -12.17 9.67 1.17
CA ALA A 216 -13.06 9.82 2.32
C ALA A 216 -12.34 9.54 3.65
N LEU A 217 -11.47 8.54 3.68
CA LEU A 217 -10.65 8.19 4.83
C LEU A 217 -9.65 9.32 5.17
N SER A 218 -8.98 9.87 4.16
CA SER A 218 -8.06 11.02 4.29
C SER A 218 -8.75 12.22 4.94
N GLU A 219 -9.96 12.55 4.50
CA GLU A 219 -10.76 13.64 5.05
C GLU A 219 -11.18 13.36 6.50
N ARG A 220 -11.77 12.19 6.75
CA ARG A 220 -12.23 11.78 8.09
C ARG A 220 -11.12 11.77 9.13
N LEU A 221 -9.95 11.26 8.78
CA LEU A 221 -8.80 11.16 9.68
C LEU A 221 -7.93 12.42 9.72
N HIS A 222 -8.31 13.47 8.97
CA HIS A 222 -7.55 14.72 8.89
C HIS A 222 -6.07 14.49 8.56
N ILE A 223 -5.81 13.57 7.63
CA ILE A 223 -4.46 13.27 7.11
C ILE A 223 -4.48 13.45 5.60
N PRO A 224 -3.88 14.53 5.06
CA PRO A 224 -4.06 14.89 3.66
C PRO A 224 -3.30 13.93 2.73
N ILE A 225 -3.89 13.60 1.57
CA ILE A 225 -3.11 13.01 0.47
C ILE A 225 -2.23 14.11 -0.14
N ILE A 226 -0.93 14.07 0.15
CA ILE A 226 0.02 15.11 -0.26
C ILE A 226 0.57 14.87 -1.67
N LYS A 227 0.61 13.61 -2.11
CA LYS A 227 1.09 13.27 -3.45
C LYS A 227 0.58 11.92 -3.92
N VAL A 228 0.24 11.83 -5.20
CA VAL A 228 0.04 10.59 -5.93
C VAL A 228 1.12 10.48 -6.99
N ILE A 229 1.95 9.45 -6.88
CA ILE A 229 3.01 9.15 -7.83
C ILE A 229 2.55 7.98 -8.70
N HIS A 230 2.31 8.26 -9.97
CA HIS A 230 1.95 7.23 -10.94
C HIS A 230 3.19 6.83 -11.72
N LEU A 231 3.71 5.64 -11.44
CA LEU A 231 4.83 5.05 -12.17
C LEU A 231 4.33 4.46 -13.49
N SER A 232 4.78 5.00 -14.62
CA SER A 232 4.49 4.46 -15.94
C SER A 232 5.64 3.61 -16.46
N VAL A 233 5.32 2.52 -17.13
CA VAL A 233 6.27 1.68 -17.85
C VAL A 233 5.54 1.04 -19.02
N SER A 234 6.25 0.73 -20.11
CA SER A 234 5.65 0.06 -21.25
C SER A 234 5.18 -1.36 -20.88
N LYS A 235 4.19 -1.88 -21.62
CA LYS A 235 3.73 -3.26 -21.48
C LYS A 235 4.87 -4.27 -21.62
N THR A 236 5.70 -4.10 -22.65
CA THR A 236 6.86 -4.95 -22.92
C THR A 236 7.83 -4.96 -21.75
N GLU A 237 8.14 -3.78 -21.19
CA GLU A 237 9.05 -3.69 -20.06
C GLU A 237 8.44 -4.26 -18.77
N MET A 238 7.15 -4.05 -18.52
CA MET A 238 6.43 -4.73 -17.43
C MET A 238 6.58 -6.25 -17.52
N GLN A 239 6.40 -6.82 -18.72
CA GLN A 239 6.51 -8.26 -18.96
C GLN A 239 7.94 -8.75 -18.75
N ASN A 240 8.94 -8.05 -19.32
CA ASN A 240 10.36 -8.37 -19.14
C ASN A 240 10.75 -8.40 -17.65
N ARG A 241 10.32 -7.39 -16.88
CA ARG A 241 10.58 -7.33 -15.43
C ARG A 241 9.90 -8.45 -14.66
N ALA A 242 8.68 -8.82 -15.04
CA ALA A 242 7.95 -9.89 -14.39
C ALA A 242 8.58 -11.27 -14.67
N LEU A 243 9.04 -11.53 -15.88
CA LEU A 243 9.76 -12.76 -16.21
C LEU A 243 11.12 -12.84 -15.51
N GLY A 244 11.83 -11.70 -15.40
CA GLY A 244 13.14 -11.64 -14.75
C GLY A 244 13.13 -11.89 -13.23
N ARG A 245 12.01 -11.65 -12.54
CA ARG A 245 11.88 -11.87 -11.08
C ARG A 245 11.49 -13.30 -10.68
N GLN A 246 11.19 -14.17 -11.66
CA GLN A 246 10.92 -15.60 -11.47
C GLN A 246 9.90 -15.93 -10.37
N ARG A 247 8.80 -15.18 -10.26
CA ARG A 247 7.72 -15.63 -9.37
C ARG A 247 6.93 -16.76 -10.04
N SER A 248 6.46 -17.70 -9.22
CA SER A 248 5.72 -18.89 -9.68
C SER A 248 4.40 -18.58 -10.39
N ASP A 249 3.91 -17.35 -10.31
CA ASP A 249 2.63 -16.87 -10.84
C ASP A 249 2.75 -15.99 -12.11
N ASP A 250 3.95 -15.82 -12.68
CA ASP A 250 4.19 -14.93 -13.84
C ASP A 250 4.11 -15.68 -15.19
N THR A 251 2.91 -16.16 -15.58
CA THR A 251 2.67 -16.69 -16.94
C THR A 251 2.31 -15.56 -17.93
N PRO A 252 2.56 -15.71 -19.25
CA PRO A 252 2.18 -14.71 -20.24
C PRO A 252 0.71 -14.28 -20.17
N GLU A 253 -0.20 -15.22 -19.97
CA GLU A 253 -1.65 -14.97 -19.86
C GLU A 253 -1.97 -14.15 -18.60
N MET A 254 -1.32 -14.47 -17.47
CA MET A 254 -1.50 -13.73 -16.23
C MET A 254 -0.93 -12.31 -16.32
N LEU A 255 0.21 -12.14 -16.98
CA LEU A 255 0.79 -10.82 -17.23
C LEU A 255 -0.10 -9.96 -18.13
N GLU A 256 -0.72 -10.57 -19.14
CA GLU A 256 -1.71 -9.89 -19.99
C GLU A 256 -2.91 -9.40 -19.17
N ARG A 257 -3.50 -10.29 -18.37
CA ARG A 257 -4.62 -9.95 -17.48
C ARG A 257 -4.27 -8.82 -16.52
N ARG A 258 -3.05 -8.83 -15.95
CA ARG A 258 -2.57 -7.75 -15.06
C ARG A 258 -2.40 -6.42 -15.77
N TYR A 259 -1.92 -6.44 -17.02
CA TYR A 259 -1.79 -5.21 -17.81
C TYR A 259 -3.17 -4.66 -18.18
N GLN A 260 -4.08 -5.51 -18.63
CA GLN A 260 -5.45 -5.11 -18.94
C GLN A 260 -6.15 -4.54 -17.70
N PHE A 261 -6.01 -5.21 -16.55
CA PHE A 261 -6.51 -4.70 -15.27
C PHE A 261 -5.96 -3.30 -14.93
N TYR A 262 -4.67 -3.07 -15.19
CA TYR A 262 -4.05 -1.77 -14.98
C TYR A 262 -4.72 -0.68 -15.84
N ILE A 263 -5.01 -0.96 -17.11
CA ILE A 263 -5.71 -0.04 -18.01
C ILE A 263 -7.15 0.20 -17.53
N ASP A 264 -7.89 -0.86 -17.22
CA ASP A 264 -9.33 -0.78 -16.97
C ASP A 264 -9.69 -0.25 -15.57
N HIS A 265 -8.77 -0.35 -14.60
CA HIS A 265 -9.09 -0.03 -13.20
C HIS A 265 -8.07 0.88 -12.52
N VAL A 266 -6.77 0.62 -12.68
CA VAL A 266 -5.73 1.39 -11.98
C VAL A 266 -5.53 2.77 -12.61
N GLN A 267 -5.60 2.89 -13.93
CA GLN A 267 -5.55 4.20 -14.58
C GLN A 267 -6.78 5.06 -14.21
N PRO A 268 -8.03 4.59 -14.33
CA PRO A 268 -9.21 5.32 -13.89
C PRO A 268 -9.17 5.73 -12.42
N SER A 269 -8.64 4.88 -11.52
CA SER A 269 -8.52 5.25 -10.10
C SER A 269 -7.58 6.44 -9.88
N VAL A 270 -6.47 6.51 -10.63
CA VAL A 270 -5.53 7.64 -10.58
C VAL A 270 -6.13 8.90 -11.22
N GLU A 271 -6.90 8.75 -12.29
CA GLU A 271 -7.65 9.86 -12.90
C GLU A 271 -8.69 10.43 -11.93
N LEU A 272 -9.40 9.57 -11.20
CA LEU A 272 -10.32 9.97 -10.14
C LEU A 272 -9.59 10.74 -9.03
N LEU A 273 -8.44 10.24 -8.55
CA LEU A 273 -7.61 10.96 -7.58
C LEU A 273 -7.16 12.32 -8.13
N LYS A 274 -6.76 12.39 -9.39
CA LYS A 274 -6.35 13.64 -10.05
C LYS A 274 -7.50 14.64 -10.15
N ALA A 275 -8.71 14.19 -10.46
CA ALA A 275 -9.89 15.03 -10.53
C ALA A 275 -10.26 15.64 -9.16
N ASN A 276 -10.09 14.88 -8.08
CA ASN A 276 -10.43 15.32 -6.72
C ASN A 276 -9.32 16.14 -6.04
N LEU A 277 -8.05 15.74 -6.20
CA LEU A 277 -6.90 16.37 -5.52
C LEU A 277 -6.25 17.49 -6.36
N GLY A 278 -6.61 17.59 -7.63
CA GLY A 278 -6.02 18.50 -8.60
C GLY A 278 -4.71 18.00 -9.23
N SER A 279 -4.44 18.45 -10.46
CA SER A 279 -3.31 18.00 -11.27
C SER A 279 -1.92 18.19 -10.65
N LYS A 280 -1.75 19.12 -9.69
CA LYS A 280 -0.45 19.36 -9.02
C LYS A 280 -0.10 18.26 -8.01
N SER A 281 -1.12 17.60 -7.48
CA SER A 281 -0.99 16.54 -6.48
C SER A 281 -0.64 15.19 -7.11
N VAL A 282 -0.78 15.06 -8.44
CA VAL A 282 -0.49 13.82 -9.18
C VAL A 282 0.74 14.01 -10.08
N SER A 283 1.67 13.08 -10.06
CA SER A 283 2.87 13.12 -10.91
C SER A 283 3.05 11.79 -11.64
N LEU A 284 3.09 11.86 -12.97
CA LEU A 284 3.42 10.75 -13.85
C LEU A 284 4.95 10.67 -13.98
N ILE A 285 5.53 9.51 -13.65
CA ILE A 285 6.98 9.31 -13.68
C ILE A 285 7.29 8.05 -14.47
N ASP A 286 8.16 8.17 -15.46
CA ASP A 286 8.69 7.04 -16.19
C ASP A 286 9.55 6.16 -15.26
N ALA A 287 9.17 4.90 -15.11
CA ALA A 287 9.85 3.93 -14.28
C ALA A 287 10.91 3.12 -15.04
N HIS A 288 11.12 3.38 -16.34
CA HIS A 288 12.18 2.77 -17.13
C HIS A 288 13.36 3.73 -17.32
N GLN A 289 14.21 3.82 -16.29
CA GLN A 289 15.44 4.63 -16.29
C GLN A 289 16.66 3.75 -16.00
N PRO A 290 17.03 2.85 -16.94
CA PRO A 290 18.13 1.92 -16.72
C PRO A 290 19.47 2.65 -16.68
N GLU A 291 20.34 2.20 -15.77
CA GLU A 291 21.75 2.51 -15.75
C GLU A 291 22.55 1.26 -16.09
N TYR A 292 23.60 1.39 -16.89
CA TYR A 292 24.48 0.28 -17.22
C TYR A 292 25.90 0.56 -16.71
N ARG A 293 26.54 -0.48 -16.18
CA ARG A 293 27.96 -0.42 -15.81
C ARG A 293 28.82 -0.42 -17.07
N ASN A 294 30.10 -0.12 -16.90
CA ASN A 294 31.08 -0.09 -18.00
C ASN A 294 31.18 -1.42 -18.77
N ASP A 295 30.83 -2.55 -18.15
CA ASP A 295 30.81 -3.88 -18.76
C ASP A 295 29.50 -4.19 -19.52
N GLY A 296 28.56 -3.24 -19.59
CA GLY A 296 27.25 -3.39 -20.23
C GLY A 296 26.22 -4.11 -19.36
N SER A 297 26.56 -4.53 -18.13
CA SER A 297 25.60 -5.11 -17.19
C SER A 297 24.66 -4.04 -16.61
N LEU A 298 23.41 -4.41 -16.33
CA LEU A 298 22.44 -3.51 -15.72
C LEU A 298 22.84 -3.21 -14.25
N ASP A 299 22.98 -1.93 -13.92
CA ASP A 299 23.08 -1.47 -12.54
C ASP A 299 21.67 -1.23 -11.98
N LEU A 300 21.09 -2.28 -11.40
CA LEU A 300 19.74 -2.23 -10.85
C LEU A 300 19.60 -1.17 -9.75
N ASP A 301 20.60 -1.06 -8.87
CA ASP A 301 20.54 -0.11 -7.75
C ASP A 301 20.57 1.33 -8.26
N GLN A 302 21.44 1.64 -9.22
CA GLN A 302 21.48 2.97 -9.82
C GLN A 302 20.22 3.26 -10.65
N SER A 303 19.68 2.25 -11.35
CA SER A 303 18.40 2.39 -12.07
C SER A 303 17.24 2.73 -11.13
N VAL A 304 17.15 2.06 -9.98
CA VAL A 304 16.15 2.35 -8.93
C VAL A 304 16.38 3.75 -8.35
N ARG A 305 17.64 4.13 -8.08
CA ARG A 305 17.98 5.48 -7.61
C ARG A 305 17.57 6.57 -8.60
N ASN A 306 17.76 6.36 -9.90
CA ASN A 306 17.37 7.30 -10.95
C ASN A 306 15.85 7.59 -10.89
N VAL A 307 15.03 6.54 -10.81
CA VAL A 307 13.57 6.69 -10.65
C VAL A 307 13.22 7.32 -9.30
N ALA A 308 13.81 6.86 -8.19
CA ALA A 308 13.54 7.40 -6.85
C ALA A 308 13.86 8.90 -6.75
N ASN A 309 14.94 9.36 -7.36
CA ASN A 309 15.31 10.77 -7.42
C ASN A 309 14.26 11.60 -8.16
N ARG A 310 13.68 11.08 -9.25
CA ARG A 310 12.56 11.75 -9.95
C ARG A 310 11.33 11.87 -9.05
N VAL A 311 11.04 10.83 -8.26
CA VAL A 311 9.93 10.85 -7.30
C VAL A 311 10.18 11.86 -6.18
N LEU A 312 11.38 11.87 -5.61
CA LEU A 312 11.78 12.83 -4.56
C LEU A 312 11.72 14.28 -5.08
N MET A 313 12.13 14.53 -6.32
CA MET A 313 11.95 15.84 -6.95
C MET A 313 10.47 16.22 -7.13
N ALA A 314 9.61 15.26 -7.49
CA ALA A 314 8.16 15.50 -7.57
C ALA A 314 7.53 15.79 -6.19
N LEU A 315 8.14 15.28 -5.11
CA LEU A 315 7.80 15.60 -3.72
C LEU A 315 8.41 16.93 -3.23
N GLY A 316 9.23 17.60 -4.04
CA GLY A 316 9.81 18.91 -3.73
C GLY A 316 11.25 18.88 -3.22
N VAL A 317 11.91 17.72 -3.17
CA VAL A 317 13.34 17.64 -2.84
C VAL A 317 14.16 18.20 -4.00
N SER A 318 15.02 19.18 -3.73
CA SER A 318 15.80 19.83 -4.79
C SER A 318 16.86 18.88 -5.36
N ARG A 319 17.20 19.06 -6.65
CA ARG A 319 18.24 18.26 -7.31
C ARG A 319 19.59 18.35 -6.58
N HIS A 320 20.00 19.55 -6.18
CA HIS A 320 21.25 19.78 -5.46
C HIS A 320 21.32 19.00 -4.15
N ILE A 321 20.20 18.82 -3.44
CA ILE A 321 20.14 17.99 -2.22
C ILE A 321 20.36 16.52 -2.57
N LEU A 322 19.73 16.02 -3.64
CA LEU A 322 19.88 14.62 -4.06
C LEU A 322 21.29 14.30 -4.55
N GLU A 323 21.92 15.24 -5.26
CA GLU A 323 23.33 15.12 -5.68
C GLU A 323 24.25 15.06 -4.46
N ALA A 324 24.09 15.96 -3.49
CA ALA A 324 24.88 15.95 -2.26
C ALA A 324 24.73 14.66 -1.42
N LEU A 325 23.55 14.02 -1.46
CA LEU A 325 23.31 12.72 -0.82
C LEU A 325 23.96 11.56 -1.59
N GLY A 326 24.04 11.65 -2.92
CA GLY A 326 24.56 10.60 -3.80
C GLY A 326 26.09 10.56 -3.90
N GLU A 327 26.76 11.68 -3.62
CA GLU A 327 28.23 11.81 -3.65
C GLU A 327 28.95 11.20 -2.42
N GLN A 328 28.22 10.60 -1.49
CA GLN A 328 28.84 9.95 -0.33
C GLN A 328 29.63 8.72 -0.78
N PRO A 329 30.94 8.62 -0.48
CA PRO A 329 31.73 7.44 -0.82
C PRO A 329 31.15 6.22 -0.11
N THR A 330 30.93 5.14 -0.84
CA THR A 330 30.65 3.83 -0.25
C THR A 330 31.76 3.52 0.75
N PRO A 331 31.47 3.22 2.02
CA PRO A 331 32.50 2.76 2.95
C PRO A 331 33.11 1.49 2.36
N GLY A 332 34.41 1.58 2.05
CA GLY A 332 35.20 0.49 1.48
C GLY A 332 35.59 -0.58 2.50
#